data_AF-A0A8H9INS1-F1
#
_entry.id   AF-A0A8H9INS1-F1
#
_cell.length_a   1.000
_cell.length_b   1.000
_cell.length_c   1.000
_cell.angle_alpha   90.00
_cell.angle_beta   90.00
_cell.angle_gamma   90.00
#
_symmetry.space_group_name_H-M   'P 1'
#
loop_
_entity.id
_entity.type
_entity.pdbx_description
1 polymer ?
#
loop_
_entity_poly.entity_id
_entity_poly.type
_entity_poly.pdbx_seq_one_letter_code
_entity_poly.pdbx_strand_id
1 'polypeptide(L)'
;MTPEIVHMGVMGLLTSVVAPGLVLATRSSIRWHRIPAPPVLVLPLFVLLHGLLTIVMGLWSLSMVTDTLLHAVLVVAAAVFWLPVLVPRPGFPEPARGVYLFLAAPSLDLAAVFLVIDGHEPGGLAMIVGMMPLCLAAVVVAWQWIVREEREVST
;
A
#
# COMPACT_ATOMS: atom_id res chain seq x y z
N MET A 1 -22.32 1.24 12.48
CA MET A 1 -20.91 1.61 12.22
C MET A 1 -20.89 3.10 11.92
N THR A 2 -19.98 3.86 12.54
CA THR A 2 -19.85 5.29 12.22
C THR A 2 -19.29 5.44 10.80
N PRO A 3 -19.72 6.46 10.04
CA PRO A 3 -19.25 6.70 8.67
C PRO A 3 -17.71 6.87 8.60
N GLU A 4 -17.10 7.37 9.66
CA GLU A 4 -15.64 7.51 9.82
C GLU A 4 -14.90 6.17 9.80
N ILE A 5 -15.38 5.16 10.55
CA ILE A 5 -14.78 3.81 10.59
C ILE A 5 -14.77 3.20 9.19
N VAL A 6 -15.88 3.32 8.47
CA VAL A 6 -16.02 2.78 7.11
C VAL A 6 -15.07 3.49 6.15
N HIS A 7 -15.03 4.83 6.21
CA HIS A 7 -14.16 5.64 5.36
C HIS A 7 -12.67 5.29 5.55
N MET A 8 -12.22 5.20 6.81
CA MET A 8 -10.85 4.84 7.15
C MET A 8 -10.48 3.42 6.74
N GLY A 9 -11.38 2.46 6.96
CA GLY A 9 -11.19 1.09 6.48
C GLY A 9 -11.12 1.01 4.95
N VAL A 10 -11.93 1.79 4.24
CA VAL A 10 -11.91 1.88 2.78
C VAL A 10 -10.57 2.42 2.28
N MET A 11 -9.98 3.45 2.91
CA MET A 11 -8.65 3.92 2.52
C MET A 11 -7.57 2.84 2.64
N GLY A 12 -7.64 2.03 3.71
CA GLY A 12 -6.78 0.85 3.88
C GLY A 12 -6.95 -0.14 2.72
N LEU A 13 -8.19 -0.52 2.41
CA LEU A 13 -8.51 -1.48 1.34
C LEU A 13 -8.18 -0.96 -0.06
N LEU A 14 -8.34 0.34 -0.31
CA LEU A 14 -7.97 0.95 -1.58
C LEU A 14 -6.46 0.79 -1.83
N THR A 15 -5.67 0.97 -0.78
CA THR A 15 -4.21 0.87 -0.84
C THR A 15 -3.73 -0.59 -0.91
N SER A 16 -4.31 -1.47 -0.09
CA SER A 16 -3.83 -2.84 0.11
C SER A 16 -4.43 -3.86 -0.86
N VAL A 17 -5.61 -3.58 -1.44
CA VAL A 17 -6.34 -4.51 -2.34
C VAL A 17 -6.60 -3.91 -3.70
N VAL A 18 -7.23 -2.73 -3.77
CA VAL A 18 -7.69 -2.17 -5.06
C VAL A 18 -6.52 -1.76 -5.92
N ALA A 19 -5.53 -1.04 -5.37
CA ALA A 19 -4.34 -0.62 -6.10
C ALA A 19 -3.53 -1.79 -6.69
N PRO A 20 -3.13 -2.83 -5.94
CA PRO A 20 -2.41 -3.97 -6.51
C PRO A 20 -3.30 -4.76 -7.48
N GLY A 21 -4.59 -4.91 -7.18
CA GLY A 21 -5.55 -5.54 -8.09
C GLY A 21 -5.66 -4.81 -9.44
N LEU A 22 -5.66 -3.48 -9.41
CA LEU A 22 -5.68 -2.65 -10.62
C LEU A 22 -4.41 -2.80 -11.44
N VAL A 23 -3.23 -2.82 -10.81
CA VAL A 23 -1.96 -3.07 -11.51
C VAL A 23 -1.97 -4.46 -12.14
N LEU A 24 -2.41 -5.50 -11.41
CA LEU A 24 -2.49 -6.86 -11.94
C LEU A 24 -3.50 -7.00 -13.09
N ALA A 25 -4.67 -6.39 -12.97
CA ALA A 25 -5.71 -6.44 -14.00
C ALA A 25 -5.33 -5.70 -15.28
N THR A 26 -4.59 -4.59 -15.16
CA THR A 26 -4.18 -3.76 -16.29
C THR A 26 -2.79 -4.08 -16.83
N ARG A 27 -2.11 -5.11 -16.29
CA ARG A 27 -0.74 -5.44 -16.69
C ARG A 27 -0.55 -5.82 -18.15
N SER A 28 -1.62 -6.30 -18.80
CA SER A 28 -1.62 -6.68 -20.21
C SER A 28 -1.89 -5.50 -21.15
N SER A 29 -2.62 -4.48 -20.69
CA SER A 29 -3.01 -3.32 -21.49
C SER A 29 -2.08 -2.12 -21.28
N ILE A 30 -1.56 -1.93 -20.06
CA ILE A 30 -0.70 -0.82 -19.68
C ILE A 30 0.74 -1.29 -19.52
N ARG A 31 1.68 -0.54 -20.11
CA ARG A 31 3.11 -0.80 -20.03
C ARG A 31 3.72 -0.32 -18.70
N TRP A 32 3.27 -0.90 -17.57
CA TRP A 32 3.75 -0.57 -16.22
C TRP A 32 5.26 -0.67 -16.05
N HIS A 33 5.92 -1.54 -16.83
CA HIS A 33 7.37 -1.67 -16.86
C HIS A 33 8.10 -0.39 -17.29
N ARG A 34 7.44 0.55 -17.98
CA ARG A 34 8.02 1.84 -18.39
C ARG A 34 8.02 2.90 -17.30
N ILE A 35 7.19 2.76 -16.28
CA ILE A 35 7.10 3.73 -15.20
C ILE A 35 8.31 3.51 -14.28
N PRO A 36 9.20 4.51 -14.10
CA PRO A 36 10.33 4.39 -13.19
C PRO A 36 9.80 4.44 -11.76
N ALA A 37 9.88 3.31 -11.06
CA ALA A 37 9.46 3.20 -9.67
C ALA A 37 10.63 2.65 -8.84
N PRO A 38 11.67 3.47 -8.58
CA PRO A 38 12.80 3.07 -7.75
C PRO A 38 12.32 2.86 -6.30
N PRO A 39 12.44 1.65 -5.73
CA PRO A 39 11.86 1.31 -4.43
C PRO A 39 12.29 2.25 -3.30
N VAL A 40 13.55 2.71 -3.33
CA VAL A 40 14.15 3.61 -2.34
C VAL A 40 13.47 4.98 -2.29
N LEU A 41 12.93 5.46 -3.42
CA LEU A 41 12.21 6.74 -3.44
C LEU A 41 10.70 6.54 -3.30
N VAL A 42 10.17 5.49 -3.91
CA VAL A 42 8.73 5.23 -3.96
C VAL A 42 8.17 4.95 -2.57
N LEU A 43 8.88 4.17 -1.75
CA LEU A 43 8.44 3.87 -0.38
C LEU A 43 8.30 5.12 0.49
N PRO A 44 9.35 5.93 0.74
CA PRO A 44 9.20 7.10 1.60
C PRO A 44 8.24 8.13 1.02
N LEU A 45 8.23 8.34 -0.30
CA LEU A 45 7.30 9.27 -0.93
C LEU A 45 5.85 8.83 -0.75
N PHE A 46 5.57 7.54 -0.93
CA PHE A 46 4.23 7.01 -0.73
C PHE A 46 3.81 7.03 0.74
N VAL A 47 4.71 6.70 1.68
CA VAL A 47 4.43 6.79 3.12
C VAL A 47 4.05 8.21 3.52
N LEU A 48 4.81 9.21 3.08
CA LEU A 48 4.53 10.62 3.37
C LEU A 48 3.22 11.08 2.73
N LEU A 49 2.99 10.74 1.47
CA LEU A 49 1.76 11.10 0.77
C LEU A 49 0.54 10.43 1.41
N HIS A 50 0.63 9.14 1.69
CA HIS A 50 -0.42 8.36 2.34
C HIS A 50 -0.74 8.95 3.71
N GLY A 51 0.27 9.22 4.54
CA GLY A 51 0.07 9.85 5.84
C GLY A 51 -0.60 11.22 5.74
N LEU A 52 -0.14 12.07 4.82
CA LEU A 52 -0.76 13.38 4.58
C LEU A 52 -2.23 13.25 4.17
N LEU A 53 -2.55 12.38 3.21
CA LEU A 53 -3.92 12.17 2.73
C LEU A 53 -4.81 11.61 3.83
N THR A 54 -4.35 10.60 4.55
CA THR A 54 -5.08 9.98 5.66
C THR A 54 -5.42 11.00 6.75
N ILE A 55 -4.46 11.83 7.16
CA ILE A 55 -4.66 12.84 8.19
C ILE A 55 -5.62 13.93 7.70
N VAL A 56 -5.43 14.44 6.48
CA VAL A 56 -6.30 15.49 5.91
C VAL A 56 -7.74 14.98 5.77
N MET A 57 -7.93 13.78 5.24
CA MET A 57 -9.26 13.18 5.04
C MET A 57 -9.92 12.76 6.35
N GLY A 58 -9.13 12.44 7.38
CA GLY A 58 -9.64 12.09 8.70
C GLY A 58 -10.03 13.26 9.58
N LEU A 59 -9.27 14.35 9.53
CA LEU A 59 -9.48 15.48 10.42
C LEU A 59 -10.40 16.54 9.81
N TRP A 60 -10.50 16.64 8.48
CA TRP A 60 -11.15 17.76 7.81
C TRP A 60 -12.42 17.30 7.07
N SER A 61 -13.50 18.07 7.17
CA SER A 61 -14.71 17.85 6.39
C SER A 61 -14.54 18.39 4.97
N LEU A 62 -14.18 17.50 4.06
CA LEU A 62 -13.96 17.83 2.65
C LEU A 62 -15.27 17.82 1.85
N SER A 63 -15.30 18.60 0.78
CA SER A 63 -16.39 18.47 -0.21
C SER A 63 -16.33 17.09 -0.87
N MET A 64 -17.48 16.55 -1.29
CA MET A 64 -17.56 15.24 -1.97
C MET A 64 -16.61 15.14 -3.18
N VAL A 65 -16.46 16.23 -3.94
CA VAL A 65 -15.57 16.26 -5.12
C VAL A 65 -14.11 16.19 -4.69
N THR A 66 -13.71 16.99 -3.69
CA THR A 66 -12.34 16.98 -3.15
C THR A 66 -12.00 15.61 -2.58
N ASP A 67 -12.90 15.04 -1.79
CA ASP A 67 -12.75 13.72 -1.19
C ASP A 67 -12.54 12.63 -2.25
N THR A 68 -13.38 12.61 -3.29
CA THR A 68 -13.26 11.66 -4.40
C THR A 68 -11.93 11.81 -5.15
N LEU A 69 -11.48 13.06 -5.36
CA LEU A 69 -10.20 13.33 -6.02
C LEU A 69 -9.02 12.83 -5.18
N LEU A 70 -9.04 13.01 -3.86
CA LEU A 70 -7.98 12.52 -2.98
C LEU A 70 -7.93 10.98 -2.94
N HIS A 71 -9.08 10.30 -2.96
CA HIS A 71 -9.12 8.85 -3.13
C HIS A 71 -8.50 8.40 -4.46
N ALA A 72 -8.80 9.11 -5.56
CA ALA A 72 -8.21 8.80 -6.86
C ALA A 72 -6.68 8.99 -6.84
N VAL A 73 -6.19 10.07 -6.22
CA VAL A 73 -4.75 10.32 -6.01
C VAL A 73 -4.13 9.20 -5.18
N LEU A 74 -4.78 8.78 -4.09
CA LEU A 74 -4.33 7.69 -3.24
C LEU A 74 -4.20 6.39 -4.03
N VAL A 75 -5.21 6.03 -4.82
CA VAL A 75 -5.20 4.80 -5.64
C VAL A 75 -4.09 4.83 -6.69
N VAL A 76 -3.90 5.96 -7.38
CA VAL A 76 -2.83 6.11 -8.39
C VAL A 76 -1.46 6.01 -7.74
N ALA A 77 -1.25 6.68 -6.61
CA ALA A 77 0.02 6.62 -5.88
C ALA A 77 0.29 5.21 -5.31
N ALA A 78 -0.75 4.55 -4.78
CA ALA A 78 -0.67 3.17 -4.30
C ALA A 78 -0.34 2.20 -5.45
N ALA A 79 -0.91 2.40 -6.64
CA ALA A 79 -0.57 1.59 -7.81
C ALA A 79 0.92 1.71 -8.17
N VAL A 80 1.48 2.93 -8.12
CA VAL A 80 2.93 3.17 -8.31
C VAL A 80 3.74 2.51 -7.20
N PHE A 81 3.28 2.58 -5.95
CA PHE A 81 3.90 1.92 -4.79
C PHE A 81 4.00 0.40 -4.94
N TRP A 82 3.02 -0.23 -5.59
CA TRP A 82 3.03 -1.68 -5.81
C TRP A 82 3.94 -2.12 -6.98
N LEU A 83 4.41 -1.20 -7.84
CA LEU A 83 5.21 -1.57 -9.01
C LEU A 83 6.52 -2.33 -8.68
N PRO A 84 7.34 -1.94 -7.69
CA PRO A 84 8.53 -2.71 -7.31
C PRO A 84 8.22 -4.18 -6.95
N VAL A 85 7.03 -4.42 -6.40
CA VAL A 85 6.61 -5.72 -5.88
C VAL A 85 5.88 -6.55 -6.95
N LEU A 86 5.14 -5.94 -7.86
CA LEU A 86 4.34 -6.66 -8.86
C LEU A 86 5.02 -6.77 -10.22
N VAL A 87 5.91 -5.85 -10.57
CA VAL A 87 6.60 -5.82 -11.86
C VAL A 87 8.08 -6.12 -11.63
N PRO A 88 8.57 -7.34 -11.97
CA PRO A 88 9.99 -7.68 -11.84
C PRO A 88 10.85 -6.72 -12.67
N ARG A 89 11.97 -6.26 -12.10
CA ARG A 89 12.91 -5.37 -12.78
C ARG A 89 14.35 -5.88 -12.63
N PRO A 90 15.20 -5.69 -13.67
CA PRO A 90 16.63 -5.99 -13.55
C PRO A 90 17.25 -5.21 -12.39
N GLY A 91 18.05 -5.87 -11.56
CA GLY A 91 18.78 -5.24 -10.46
C GLY A 91 17.98 -5.01 -9.17
N PHE A 92 16.72 -5.46 -9.08
CA PHE A 92 15.98 -5.50 -7.81
C PHE A 92 15.86 -6.96 -7.33
N PRO A 93 16.67 -7.38 -6.33
CA PRO A 93 16.64 -8.75 -5.84
C PRO A 93 15.26 -9.13 -5.34
N GLU A 94 14.85 -10.37 -5.59
CA GLU A 94 13.57 -10.89 -5.13
C GLU A 94 13.38 -10.85 -3.61
N PRO A 95 14.39 -11.15 -2.75
CA PRO A 95 14.22 -10.96 -1.30
C PRO A 95 13.99 -9.50 -0.92
N ALA A 96 14.48 -8.54 -1.71
CA ALA A 96 14.28 -7.11 -1.45
C ALA A 96 12.80 -6.70 -1.57
N ARG A 97 11.96 -7.45 -2.31
CA ARG A 97 10.50 -7.23 -2.34
C ARG A 97 9.83 -7.54 -1.01
N GLY A 98 10.25 -8.63 -0.35
CA GLY A 98 9.78 -9.00 0.98
C GLY A 98 10.19 -7.94 2.01
N VAL A 99 11.45 -7.52 2.01
CA VAL A 99 11.96 -6.44 2.88
C VAL A 99 11.22 -5.13 2.63
N TYR A 100 10.97 -4.77 1.38
CA TYR A 100 10.21 -3.58 1.01
C TYR A 100 8.80 -3.59 1.61
N LEU A 101 8.05 -4.68 1.47
CA LEU A 101 6.70 -4.79 2.04
C LEU A 101 6.71 -4.86 3.56
N PHE A 102 7.70 -5.54 4.14
CA PHE A 102 7.90 -5.62 5.59
C PHE A 102 8.15 -4.25 6.20
N LEU A 103 8.92 -3.38 5.55
CA LEU A 103 9.13 -2.01 5.97
C LEU A 103 7.92 -1.11 5.68
N ALA A 104 7.22 -1.36 4.57
CA ALA A 104 6.06 -0.57 4.19
C ALA A 104 4.90 -0.69 5.18
N ALA A 105 4.60 -1.90 5.64
CA ALA A 105 3.48 -2.15 6.55
C ALA A 105 3.51 -1.27 7.82
N PRO A 106 4.53 -1.33 8.68
CA PRO A 106 4.59 -0.48 9.87
C PRO A 106 4.72 1.01 9.53
N SER A 107 5.35 1.35 8.40
CA SER A 107 5.51 2.76 7.98
C SER A 107 4.18 3.40 7.58
N LEU A 108 3.32 2.67 6.87
CA LEU A 108 1.99 3.15 6.47
C LEU A 108 1.03 3.23 7.65
N ASP A 109 1.17 2.32 8.62
CA ASP A 109 0.37 2.33 9.85
C ASP A 109 0.68 3.51 10.78
N LEU A 110 1.81 4.22 10.61
CA LEU A 110 2.14 5.41 11.43
C LEU A 110 1.06 6.49 11.34
N ALA A 111 0.41 6.65 10.18
CA ALA A 111 -0.67 7.61 10.02
C ALA A 111 -1.92 7.22 10.83
N ALA A 112 -2.24 5.93 10.87
CA ALA A 112 -3.32 5.42 11.70
C ALA A 112 -2.99 5.54 13.19
N VAL A 113 -1.75 5.23 13.58
CA VAL A 113 -1.28 5.42 14.97
C VAL A 113 -1.40 6.88 15.40
N PHE A 114 -1.04 7.82 14.52
CA PHE A 114 -1.23 9.25 14.77
C PHE A 114 -2.70 9.59 15.03
N LEU A 115 -3.64 9.09 14.22
CA LEU A 115 -5.07 9.30 14.42
C LEU A 115 -5.57 8.72 15.76
N VAL A 116 -5.07 7.54 16.16
CA VAL A 116 -5.40 6.96 17.47
C VAL A 116 -4.92 7.88 18.60
N ILE A 117 -3.69 8.40 18.51
CA ILE A 117 -3.14 9.33 19.51
C ILE A 117 -3.93 10.64 19.56
N ASP A 118 -4.40 11.12 18.41
CA ASP A 118 -5.22 12.34 18.28
C ASP A 118 -6.68 12.16 18.72
N GLY A 119 -7.06 10.95 19.18
CA GLY A 119 -8.40 10.65 19.72
C GLY A 119 -9.39 10.03 18.73
N HIS A 120 -8.97 9.79 17.48
CA HIS A 120 -9.76 9.15 16.42
C HIS A 120 -9.53 7.62 16.41
N GLU A 121 -9.63 6.99 17.59
CA GLU A 121 -9.25 5.58 17.81
C GLU A 121 -9.98 4.59 16.88
N PRO A 122 -11.32 4.63 16.73
CA PRO A 122 -12.01 3.66 15.88
C PRO A 122 -11.63 3.79 14.40
N GLY A 123 -11.40 5.01 13.92
CA GLY A 123 -10.96 5.28 12.56
C GLY A 123 -9.54 4.76 12.32
N GLY A 124 -8.60 5.09 13.21
CA GLY A 124 -7.23 4.60 13.14
C GLY A 124 -7.15 3.07 13.14
N LEU A 125 -7.87 2.40 14.03
CA LEU A 125 -7.91 0.94 14.08
C LEU A 125 -8.53 0.33 12.80
N ALA A 126 -9.59 0.92 12.26
CA ALA A 126 -10.20 0.45 11.02
C ALA A 126 -9.22 0.52 9.84
N MET A 127 -8.39 1.56 9.79
CA MET A 127 -7.35 1.69 8.77
C MET A 127 -6.27 0.62 8.90
N ILE A 128 -5.74 0.36 10.11
CA ILE A 128 -4.75 -0.71 10.35
C ILE A 128 -5.31 -2.06 9.90
N VAL A 129 -6.57 -2.36 10.26
CA VAL A 129 -7.25 -3.58 9.84
C VAL A 129 -7.41 -3.62 8.31
N GLY A 130 -7.77 -2.49 7.68
CA GLY A 130 -7.84 -2.36 6.22
C GLY A 130 -6.51 -2.56 5.50
N MET A 131 -5.38 -2.37 6.20
CA MET A 131 -4.03 -2.60 5.67
C MET A 131 -3.53 -4.04 5.83
N MET A 132 -4.22 -4.90 6.59
CA MET A 132 -3.82 -6.32 6.76
C MET A 132 -3.48 -7.08 5.47
N PRO A 133 -4.18 -6.89 4.33
CA PRO A 133 -3.82 -7.53 3.07
C PRO A 133 -2.37 -7.24 2.62
N LEU A 134 -1.81 -6.07 2.98
CA LEU A 134 -0.41 -5.73 2.72
C LEU A 134 0.55 -6.65 3.49
N CYS A 135 0.27 -6.90 4.77
CA CYS A 135 1.05 -7.82 5.60
C CYS A 135 0.99 -9.25 5.06
N LEU A 136 -0.19 -9.69 4.63
CA LEU A 136 -0.36 -10.99 4.00
C LEU A 136 0.44 -11.10 2.70
N ALA A 137 0.43 -10.06 1.88
CA ALA A 137 1.24 -10.01 0.66
C ALA A 137 2.74 -10.10 0.98
N ALA A 138 3.22 -9.44 2.04
CA ALA A 138 4.61 -9.54 2.49
C ALA A 138 5.01 -10.98 2.81
N VAL A 139 4.16 -11.67 3.59
CA VAL A 139 4.35 -13.09 3.95
C VAL A 139 4.35 -13.98 2.71
N VAL A 140 3.39 -13.80 1.81
CA VAL A 140 3.29 -14.59 0.57
C VAL A 140 4.52 -14.39 -0.32
N VAL A 141 4.99 -13.16 -0.48
CA VAL A 141 6.18 -12.86 -1.29
C VAL A 141 7.43 -13.47 -0.68
N ALA A 142 7.61 -13.38 0.64
CA ALA A 142 8.73 -14.00 1.34
C ALA A 142 8.68 -15.53 1.21
N TRP A 143 7.50 -16.13 1.40
CA TRP A 143 7.28 -17.57 1.28
C TRP A 143 7.58 -18.10 -0.13
N GLN A 144 7.12 -17.41 -1.17
CA GLN A 144 7.38 -17.78 -2.56
C GLN A 144 8.86 -17.78 -2.89
N TRP A 145 9.62 -16.82 -2.34
CA TRP A 145 11.06 -16.80 -2.50
C TRP A 145 11.73 -18.00 -1.82
N ILE A 146 11.39 -18.30 -0.56
CA ILE A 146 11.93 -19.45 0.19
C ILE A 146 11.71 -20.76 -0.58
N VAL A 147 10.47 -21.01 -1.02
CA VAL A 147 10.12 -22.24 -1.75
C VAL A 147 10.85 -22.36 -3.08
N ARG A 148 11.15 -21.25 -3.76
CA ARG A 148 11.93 -21.28 -5.00
C ARG A 148 13.40 -21.58 -4.72
N GLU A 149 13.99 -20.94 -3.72
CA GLU A 149 15.37 -21.18 -3.31
C GLU A 149 15.60 -22.67 -2.97
N GLU A 150 14.68 -23.28 -2.21
CA GLU A 150 14.74 -24.70 -1.87
C GLU A 150 14.71 -25.63 -3.09
N ARG A 151 13.97 -25.25 -4.14
CA ARG A 151 13.90 -26.00 -5.40
C ARG A 151 15.19 -25.89 -6.20
N GLU A 152 15.81 -24.71 -6.24
CA GLU A 152 17.06 -24.50 -6.98
C GLU A 152 18.25 -25.24 -6.35
N VAL A 153 18.27 -25.39 -5.02
CA VAL A 153 19.31 -26.14 -4.31
C VAL A 153 19.13 -27.66 -4.43
N SER A 154 17.91 -28.13 -4.69
CA SER A 154 17.56 -29.56 -4.77
C SER A 154 17.71 -30.16 -6.18
N THR A 155 18.04 -29.34 -7.19
CA THR A 155 18.27 -29.74 -8.60
C THR A 155 19.74 -29.66 -8.97
#